data_AF-A0A2V6ECE1-F1
#
_entry.id   AF-A0A2V6ECE1-F1
#
_cell.length_a   1.000
_cell.length_b   1.000
_cell.length_c   1.000
_cell.angle_alpha   90.00
_cell.angle_beta   90.00
_cell.angle_gamma   90.00
#
_symmetry.space_group_name_H-M   'P 1'
#
loop_
_entity.id
_entity.type
_entity.pdbx_description
1 polymer ?
#
loop_
_entity_poly.entity_id
_entity_poly.type
_entity_poly.pdbx_seq_one_letter_code
_entity_poly.pdbx_strand_id
1 'polypeptide(L)'
;MFRRSLIIVSCLLLVAFIGWLDYITGFENSLLIFYLAPIAIGTWFLGIWFGIAMATFCVIATILADVAAGVPRVPVWNCATAFVAYLIFIFLLRRWHSLLSEMHLRVKERTADLQRELARRQQLEKEIAVVAEEERNRVGRELHDSLGQHLAGTGLLAETVANQLEKENS
;
A
#
# COMPACT_ATOMS: atom_id res chain seq x y z
N MET A 1 6.00 9.28 24.58
CA MET A 1 5.19 9.02 25.79
C MET A 1 3.79 9.59 25.69
N PHE A 2 3.63 10.89 25.41
CA PHE A 2 2.33 11.59 25.35
C PHE A 2 1.23 10.88 24.52
N ARG A 3 1.56 10.40 23.31
CA ARG A 3 0.60 9.67 22.46
C ARG A 3 0.08 8.38 23.07
N ARG A 4 0.91 7.62 23.79
CA ARG A 4 0.48 6.37 24.45
C ARG A 4 -0.41 6.68 25.65
N SER A 5 -0.06 7.66 26.46
CA SER A 5 -0.87 8.09 27.60
C SER A 5 -2.24 8.60 27.17
N LEU A 6 -2.32 9.37 26.07
CA LEU A 6 -3.60 9.82 25.50
C LEU A 6 -4.52 8.65 25.09
N ILE A 7 -3.95 7.60 24.48
CA ILE A 7 -4.71 6.42 24.06
C ILE A 7 -5.21 5.66 25.29
N ILE A 8 -4.38 5.48 26.32
CA ILE A 8 -4.79 4.83 27.58
C ILE A 8 -5.95 5.59 28.21
N VAL A 9 -5.83 6.91 28.34
CA VAL A 9 -6.88 7.76 28.92
C VAL A 9 -8.16 7.68 28.10
N SER A 10 -8.07 7.70 26.76
CA SER A 10 -9.22 7.55 25.88
C SER A 10 -9.89 6.18 26.03
N CYS A 11 -9.14 5.09 26.14
CA CYS A 11 -9.68 3.75 26.36
C CYS A 11 -10.37 3.63 27.74
N LEU A 12 -9.77 4.20 28.78
CA LEU A 12 -10.36 4.21 30.13
C LEU A 12 -11.65 5.03 30.18
N LEU A 13 -11.67 6.22 29.55
CA LEU A 13 -12.86 7.05 29.44
C LEU A 13 -13.98 6.35 28.66
N LEU A 14 -13.65 5.68 27.55
CA LEU A 14 -14.60 4.89 26.77
C LEU A 14 -15.21 3.78 27.62
N VAL A 15 -14.41 3.02 28.37
CA VAL A 15 -14.94 1.94 29.23
C VAL A 15 -15.77 2.49 30.38
N ALA A 16 -15.36 3.60 31.00
CA ALA A 16 -16.16 4.25 32.04
C ALA A 16 -17.52 4.73 31.49
N PHE A 17 -17.52 5.31 30.29
CA PHE A 17 -18.75 5.76 29.63
C PHE A 17 -19.66 4.60 29.25
N ILE A 18 -19.11 3.53 28.67
CA ILE A 18 -19.88 2.33 28.31
C ILE A 18 -20.45 1.68 29.56
N GLY A 19 -19.68 1.55 30.65
CA GLY A 19 -20.17 1.00 31.92
C GLY A 19 -21.25 1.85 32.58
N TRP A 20 -21.17 3.18 32.45
CA TRP A 20 -22.23 4.08 32.90
C TRP A 20 -23.51 3.93 32.08
N LEU A 21 -23.40 3.78 30.75
CA LEU A 21 -24.55 3.47 29.90
C LEU A 21 -25.15 2.12 30.26
N ASP A 22 -24.33 1.10 30.49
CA ASP A 22 -24.76 -0.25 30.88
C ASP A 22 -25.60 -0.20 32.17
N TYR A 23 -25.14 0.56 33.16
CA TYR A 23 -25.85 0.79 34.42
C TYR A 23 -27.23 1.43 34.24
N ILE A 24 -27.37 2.38 33.31
CA ILE A 24 -28.66 3.06 33.03
C ILE A 24 -29.58 2.21 32.15
N THR A 25 -29.03 1.42 31.24
CA THR A 25 -29.79 0.78 30.16
C THR A 25 -30.60 -0.42 30.63
N GLY A 26 -30.23 -1.06 31.75
CA GLY A 26 -31.05 -2.11 32.38
C GLY A 26 -31.17 -3.41 31.58
N PHE A 27 -30.41 -4.41 32.03
CA PHE A 27 -30.58 -5.87 31.96
C PHE A 27 -30.91 -6.66 30.66
N GLU A 28 -31.29 -6.07 29.52
CA GLU A 28 -31.69 -6.91 28.36
C GLU A 28 -30.74 -6.93 27.16
N ASN A 29 -29.83 -5.97 27.01
CA ASN A 29 -28.88 -5.96 25.91
C ASN A 29 -27.44 -5.97 26.42
N SER A 30 -26.80 -7.14 26.39
CA SER A 30 -25.35 -7.23 26.55
C SER A 30 -24.68 -6.46 25.40
N LEU A 31 -24.23 -5.23 25.67
CA LEU A 31 -23.56 -4.33 24.72
C LEU A 31 -22.12 -4.76 24.43
N LEU A 32 -21.89 -6.07 24.27
CA LEU A 32 -20.60 -6.71 24.10
C LEU A 32 -19.79 -6.04 22.98
N ILE A 33 -20.45 -5.66 21.88
CA ILE A 33 -19.83 -5.01 20.72
C ILE A 33 -19.21 -3.64 21.04
N PHE A 34 -19.76 -2.90 22.01
CA PHE A 34 -19.23 -1.59 22.40
C PHE A 34 -17.94 -1.73 23.21
N TYR A 35 -17.85 -2.76 24.05
CA TYR A 35 -16.64 -3.08 24.80
C TYR A 35 -15.48 -3.58 23.91
N LEU A 36 -15.75 -4.04 22.68
CA LEU A 36 -14.69 -4.37 21.72
C LEU A 36 -13.91 -3.14 21.25
N ALA A 37 -14.54 -1.97 21.15
CA ALA A 37 -13.90 -0.76 20.62
C ALA A 37 -12.65 -0.33 21.43
N PRO A 38 -12.73 -0.16 22.77
CA PRO A 38 -11.54 0.18 23.56
C PRO A 38 -10.49 -0.94 23.56
N ILE A 39 -10.91 -2.21 23.50
CA ILE A 39 -9.99 -3.37 23.38
C ILE A 39 -9.27 -3.36 22.04
N ALA A 40 -9.97 -3.06 20.94
CA ALA A 40 -9.40 -2.97 19.60
C ALA A 40 -8.35 -1.86 19.53
N ILE A 41 -8.71 -0.66 19.99
CA ILE A 41 -7.81 0.50 20.01
C ILE A 41 -6.59 0.21 20.90
N GLY A 42 -6.82 -0.29 22.11
CA GLY A 42 -5.75 -0.64 23.04
C GLY A 42 -4.80 -1.69 22.46
N THR A 43 -5.34 -2.75 21.86
CA THR A 43 -4.54 -3.83 21.26
C THR A 43 -3.73 -3.35 20.06
N TRP A 44 -4.34 -2.50 19.21
CA TRP A 44 -3.71 -2.00 17.99
C TRP A 44 -2.50 -1.09 18.28
N PHE A 45 -2.63 -0.22 19.27
CA PHE A 45 -1.60 0.80 19.54
C PHE A 45 -0.63 0.45 20.68
N LEU A 46 -1.08 -0.32 21.68
CA LEU A 46 -0.27 -0.67 22.85
C LEU A 46 0.12 -2.17 22.89
N GLY A 47 -0.45 -2.98 22.01
CA GLY A 47 -0.09 -4.39 21.83
C GLY A 47 -0.97 -5.37 22.61
N ILE A 48 -0.65 -6.66 22.46
CA ILE A 48 -1.50 -7.77 22.94
C ILE A 48 -1.66 -7.81 24.45
N TRP A 49 -0.60 -7.52 25.21
CA TRP A 49 -0.65 -7.52 26.68
C TRP A 49 -1.59 -6.46 27.22
N PHE A 50 -1.63 -5.29 26.58
CA PHE A 50 -2.57 -4.24 26.94
C PHE A 50 -4.01 -4.64 26.60
N GLY A 51 -4.23 -5.29 25.45
CA GLY A 51 -5.53 -5.86 25.09
C GLY A 51 -6.05 -6.88 26.13
N ILE A 52 -5.19 -7.79 26.58
CA ILE A 52 -5.55 -8.81 27.60
C ILE A 52 -5.88 -8.14 28.94
N ALA A 53 -5.07 -7.15 29.36
CA ALA A 53 -5.34 -6.38 30.57
C ALA A 53 -6.68 -5.64 30.47
N MET A 54 -6.97 -5.02 29.31
CA MET A 54 -8.22 -4.31 29.06
C MET A 54 -9.43 -5.24 29.05
N ALA A 55 -9.32 -6.42 28.43
CA ALA A 55 -10.39 -7.44 28.44
C ALA A 55 -10.70 -7.89 29.87
N THR A 56 -9.67 -8.08 30.70
CA THR A 56 -9.83 -8.39 32.13
C THR A 56 -10.55 -7.26 32.86
N PHE A 57 -10.17 -6.00 32.60
CA PHE A 57 -10.80 -4.83 33.20
C PHE A 57 -12.27 -4.67 32.77
N CYS A 58 -12.60 -4.92 31.50
CA CYS A 58 -13.97 -4.92 31.02
C CYS A 58 -14.83 -5.98 31.73
N VAL A 59 -14.32 -7.21 31.90
CA VAL A 59 -15.04 -8.27 32.64
C VAL A 59 -15.26 -7.88 34.09
N ILE A 60 -14.27 -7.27 34.75
CA ILE A 60 -14.42 -6.75 36.12
C ILE A 60 -15.49 -5.64 36.15
N ALA A 61 -15.50 -4.74 35.17
CA ALA A 61 -16.48 -3.66 35.08
C ALA A 61 -17.91 -4.20 34.93
N THR A 62 -18.12 -5.23 34.10
CA THR A 62 -19.42 -5.90 33.96
C THR A 62 -19.87 -6.54 35.28
N ILE A 63 -18.98 -7.28 35.97
CA ILE A 63 -19.29 -7.88 37.27
C ILE A 63 -19.67 -6.80 38.30
N LEU A 64 -18.95 -5.68 38.32
CA LEU A 64 -19.20 -4.58 39.25
C LEU A 64 -20.54 -3.89 38.98
N ALA A 65 -20.87 -3.68 37.70
CA ALA A 65 -22.16 -3.12 37.27
C ALA A 65 -23.32 -4.06 37.65
N ASP A 66 -23.16 -5.37 37.43
CA ASP A 66 -24.18 -6.37 37.75
C ASP A 66 -24.44 -6.48 39.26
N VAL A 67 -23.38 -6.45 40.08
CA VAL A 67 -23.49 -6.44 41.55
C VAL A 67 -24.18 -5.17 42.03
N ALA A 68 -23.83 -4.01 41.47
CA ALA A 68 -24.46 -2.73 41.79
C ALA A 68 -25.95 -2.68 41.39
N ALA A 69 -26.32 -3.38 40.31
CA ALA A 69 -27.69 -3.53 39.86
C ALA A 69 -28.53 -4.53 40.69
N GLY A 70 -27.94 -5.22 41.68
CA GLY A 70 -28.67 -6.11 42.60
C GLY A 70 -29.07 -7.46 41.98
N VAL A 71 -28.36 -7.90 40.95
CA VAL A 71 -28.71 -9.10 40.17
C VAL A 71 -28.28 -10.36 40.94
N PRO A 72 -29.20 -11.28 41.33
CA PRO A 72 -28.89 -12.33 42.31
C PRO A 72 -27.96 -13.44 41.81
N ARG A 73 -27.76 -13.57 40.50
CA ARG A 73 -26.92 -14.62 39.91
C ARG A 73 -26.56 -14.24 38.48
N VAL A 74 -25.47 -13.50 38.31
CA VAL A 74 -24.84 -13.37 36.99
C VAL A 74 -24.46 -14.78 36.54
N PRO A 75 -24.95 -15.28 35.39
CA PRO A 75 -24.49 -16.56 34.88
C PRO A 75 -22.99 -16.40 34.65
N VAL A 76 -22.15 -17.09 35.43
CA VAL A 76 -20.69 -17.18 35.20
C VAL A 76 -20.38 -17.47 33.73
N TRP A 77 -21.30 -18.17 33.07
CA TRP A 77 -21.36 -18.40 31.64
C TRP A 77 -21.24 -17.12 30.80
N ASN A 78 -21.96 -16.02 31.11
CA ASN A 78 -21.91 -14.78 30.34
C ASN A 78 -20.55 -14.06 30.44
N CYS A 79 -19.97 -14.03 31.65
CA CYS A 79 -18.63 -13.48 31.84
C CYS A 79 -17.58 -14.33 31.09
N ALA A 80 -17.73 -15.66 31.15
CA ALA A 80 -16.84 -16.58 30.45
C ALA A 80 -16.95 -16.44 28.92
N THR A 81 -18.16 -16.35 28.36
CA THR A 81 -18.36 -16.17 26.92
C THR A 81 -17.81 -14.82 26.45
N ALA A 82 -18.05 -13.73 27.18
CA ALA A 82 -17.51 -12.42 26.86
C ALA A 82 -15.98 -12.40 26.90
N PHE A 83 -15.37 -12.98 27.94
CA PHE A 83 -13.92 -13.04 28.07
C PHE A 83 -13.27 -13.83 26.92
N VAL A 84 -13.80 -15.01 26.61
CA VAL A 84 -13.32 -15.84 25.50
C VAL A 84 -13.48 -15.10 24.16
N ALA A 85 -14.61 -14.43 23.93
CA ALA A 85 -14.83 -13.63 22.73
C ALA A 85 -13.80 -12.50 22.59
N TYR A 86 -13.48 -11.80 23.68
CA TYR A 86 -12.45 -10.74 23.67
C TYR A 86 -11.06 -11.30 23.39
N LEU A 87 -10.69 -12.46 23.95
CA LEU A 87 -9.41 -13.09 23.66
C LEU A 87 -9.29 -13.52 22.19
N ILE A 88 -10.34 -14.14 21.65
CA ILE A 88 -10.40 -14.51 20.22
C ILE A 88 -10.26 -13.25 19.36
N PHE A 89 -10.96 -12.17 19.70
CA PHE A 89 -10.89 -10.91 18.97
C PHE A 89 -9.49 -10.28 19.02
N ILE A 90 -8.86 -10.22 20.19
CA ILE A 90 -7.48 -9.74 20.36
C ILE A 90 -6.50 -10.56 19.50
N PHE A 91 -6.66 -11.89 19.51
CA PHE A 91 -5.83 -12.77 18.70
C PHE A 91 -6.03 -12.55 17.20
N LEU A 92 -7.29 -12.47 16.74
CA LEU A 92 -7.63 -12.19 15.34
C LEU A 92 -7.04 -10.87 14.88
N LEU A 93 -7.21 -9.82 15.70
CA LEU A 93 -6.72 -8.48 15.37
C LEU A 93 -5.19 -8.44 15.27
N ARG A 94 -4.50 -9.11 16.20
CA ARG A 94 -3.04 -9.26 16.14
C ARG A 94 -2.61 -10.02 14.89
N ARG A 95 -3.28 -11.12 14.57
CA ARG A 95 -2.96 -11.97 13.41
C ARG A 95 -3.18 -11.20 12.11
N TRP A 96 -4.30 -10.48 12.01
CA TRP A 96 -4.62 -9.60 10.88
C TRP A 96 -3.54 -8.54 10.66
N HIS A 97 -3.14 -7.84 11.73
CA HIS A 97 -2.11 -6.82 11.63
C HIS A 97 -0.75 -7.38 11.20
N SER A 98 -0.35 -8.55 11.73
CA SER A 98 0.89 -9.23 11.32
C SER A 98 0.88 -9.56 9.82
N LEU A 99 -0.20 -10.20 9.34
CA LEU A 99 -0.32 -10.60 7.94
C LEU A 99 -0.33 -9.41 6.99
N LEU A 100 -1.06 -8.34 7.35
CA LEU A 100 -1.02 -7.10 6.59
C LEU A 100 0.40 -6.53 6.54
N SER A 101 1.10 -6.45 7.67
CA SER A 101 2.45 -5.88 7.71
C SER A 101 3.44 -6.67 6.84
N GLU A 102 3.35 -8.00 6.85
CA GLU A 102 4.17 -8.88 6.01
C GLU A 102 3.87 -8.68 4.52
N MET A 103 2.58 -8.56 4.15
CA MET A 103 2.19 -8.31 2.77
C MET A 103 2.69 -6.95 2.27
N HIS A 104 2.57 -5.90 3.08
CA HIS A 104 3.04 -4.56 2.72
C HIS A 104 4.56 -4.53 2.53
N LEU A 105 5.32 -5.24 3.37
CA LEU A 105 6.77 -5.38 3.21
C LEU A 105 7.13 -6.06 1.89
N ARG A 106 6.48 -7.19 1.56
CA ARG A 106 6.72 -7.90 0.30
C ARG A 106 6.38 -7.06 -0.93
N VAL A 107 5.26 -6.33 -0.90
CA VAL A 107 4.87 -5.42 -2.00
C VAL A 107 5.90 -4.31 -2.15
N LYS A 108 6.42 -3.76 -1.05
CA LYS A 108 7.44 -2.71 -1.08
C LYS A 108 8.76 -3.20 -1.66
N GLU A 109 9.21 -4.40 -1.29
CA GLU A 109 10.40 -5.04 -1.87
C GLU A 109 10.25 -5.26 -3.37
N ARG A 110 9.14 -5.88 -3.80
CA ARG A 110 8.87 -6.14 -5.22
C ARG A 110 8.76 -4.85 -6.05
N THR A 111 8.14 -3.81 -5.48
CA THR A 111 8.05 -2.49 -6.13
C THR A 111 9.43 -1.87 -6.29
N ALA A 112 10.29 -1.97 -5.28
CA ALA A 112 11.65 -1.43 -5.34
C ALA A 112 12.51 -2.14 -6.39
N ASP A 113 12.39 -3.47 -6.50
CA ASP A 113 13.11 -4.24 -7.52
C ASP A 113 12.62 -3.94 -8.94
N LEU A 114 11.29 -3.87 -9.14
CA LEU A 114 10.71 -3.48 -10.42
C LEU A 114 11.15 -2.07 -10.84
N GLN A 115 11.18 -1.12 -9.91
CA GLN A 115 11.66 0.24 -10.18
C GLN A 115 13.12 0.27 -10.63
N ARG A 116 13.98 -0.57 -10.03
CA ARG A 116 15.39 -0.68 -10.46
C ARG A 116 15.51 -1.26 -11.87
N GLU A 117 14.72 -2.26 -12.19
CA GLU A 117 14.77 -2.90 -13.51
C GLU A 117 14.23 -1.96 -14.60
N LEU A 118 13.16 -1.22 -14.32
CA LEU A 118 12.66 -0.17 -15.20
C LEU A 118 13.70 0.93 -15.42
N ALA A 119 14.40 1.38 -14.37
CA ALA A 119 15.47 2.37 -14.50
C ALA A 119 16.61 1.88 -15.40
N ARG A 120 17.02 0.61 -15.25
CA ARG A 120 18.02 0.00 -16.16
C ARG A 120 17.53 -0.07 -17.60
N ARG A 121 16.29 -0.49 -17.83
CA ARG A 121 15.71 -0.55 -19.18
C ARG A 121 15.66 0.83 -19.83
N GLN A 122 15.22 1.85 -19.10
CA GLN A 122 15.20 3.23 -19.60
C GLN A 122 16.59 3.76 -19.94
N GLN A 123 17.62 3.37 -19.20
CA GLN A 123 18.99 3.77 -19.50
C GLN A 123 19.49 3.11 -20.79
N LEU A 124 19.21 1.81 -20.97
CA LEU A 124 19.53 1.10 -22.22
C LEU A 124 18.75 1.67 -23.41
N GLU A 125 17.47 2.01 -23.25
CA GLU A 125 16.67 2.65 -24.30
C GLU A 125 17.27 4.00 -24.73
N LYS A 126 17.79 4.80 -23.79
CA LYS A 126 18.49 6.05 -24.11
C LYS A 126 19.78 5.81 -24.87
N GLU A 127 20.59 4.82 -24.46
CA GLU A 127 21.82 4.46 -25.17
C GLU A 127 21.52 4.01 -26.61
N ILE A 128 20.50 3.17 -26.78
CA ILE A 128 20.04 2.73 -28.10
C ILE A 128 19.56 3.91 -28.94
N ALA A 129 18.81 4.85 -28.35
CA ALA A 129 18.32 6.02 -29.06
C ALA A 129 19.45 6.93 -29.57
N VAL A 130 20.52 7.11 -28.78
CA VAL A 130 21.70 7.87 -29.19
C VAL A 130 22.41 7.18 -30.37
N VAL A 131 22.67 5.88 -30.26
CA VAL A 131 23.32 5.09 -31.32
C VAL A 131 22.48 5.10 -32.60
N ALA A 132 21.16 4.96 -32.49
CA ALA A 132 20.26 4.99 -33.65
C ALA A 132 20.28 6.34 -34.38
N GLU A 133 20.39 7.46 -33.65
CA GLU A 133 20.50 8.79 -34.24
C GLU A 133 21.85 9.01 -34.95
N GLU A 134 22.95 8.52 -34.36
CA GLU A 134 24.27 8.55 -35.01
C GLU A 134 24.29 7.74 -36.31
N GLU A 135 23.75 6.52 -36.29
CA GLU A 135 23.64 5.65 -37.46
C GLU A 135 22.78 6.29 -38.55
N ARG A 136 21.64 6.88 -38.19
CA ARG A 136 20.79 7.60 -39.13
C ARG A 136 21.53 8.76 -39.81
N ASN A 137 22.30 9.55 -39.04
CA ASN A 137 23.09 10.65 -39.58
C ASN A 137 24.29 10.18 -40.41
N ARG A 138 24.88 9.01 -40.10
CA ARG A 138 25.93 8.40 -40.93
C ARG A 138 25.35 7.92 -42.27
N VAL A 139 24.27 7.15 -42.23
CA VAL A 139 23.57 6.65 -43.43
C VAL A 139 23.09 7.81 -44.30
N GLY A 140 22.55 8.87 -43.71
CA GLY A 140 22.13 10.06 -44.46
C GLY A 140 23.28 10.72 -45.23
N ARG A 141 24.46 10.81 -44.61
CA ARG A 141 25.68 11.34 -45.28
C ARG A 141 26.15 10.41 -46.40
N GLU A 142 26.26 9.12 -46.12
CA GLU A 142 26.72 8.13 -47.10
C GLU A 142 25.79 8.04 -48.32
N LEU A 143 24.47 8.09 -48.10
CA LEU A 143 23.49 8.18 -49.17
C LEU A 143 23.62 9.48 -49.96
N HIS A 144 23.80 10.62 -49.31
CA HIS A 144 23.95 11.91 -49.98
C HIS A 144 25.21 11.96 -50.85
N ASP A 145 26.34 11.46 -50.33
CA ASP A 145 27.61 11.44 -51.04
C ASP A 145 27.54 10.49 -52.24
N SER A 146 27.06 9.26 -52.03
CA SER A 146 26.99 8.23 -53.09
C SER A 146 25.97 8.57 -54.17
N LEU A 147 24.74 8.95 -53.79
CA LEU A 147 23.70 9.32 -54.76
C LEU A 147 24.02 10.65 -55.44
N GLY A 148 24.54 11.63 -54.69
CA GLY A 148 24.97 12.91 -55.25
C GLY A 148 26.06 12.74 -56.30
N GLN A 149 27.07 11.91 -56.03
CA GLN A 149 28.10 11.58 -57.01
C GLN A 149 27.54 10.87 -58.24
N HIS A 150 26.68 9.87 -58.05
CA HIS A 150 26.10 9.14 -59.19
C HIS A 150 25.23 10.03 -60.08
N LEU A 151 24.41 10.91 -59.49
CA LEU A 151 23.56 11.84 -60.23
C LEU A 151 24.38 12.91 -60.97
N ALA A 152 25.45 13.42 -60.36
CA ALA A 152 26.35 14.35 -61.05
C ALA A 152 27.06 13.66 -62.23
N GLY A 153 27.50 12.42 -62.05
CA GLY A 153 28.12 11.61 -63.09
C GLY A 153 27.16 11.31 -64.25
N THR A 154 25.92 10.89 -63.98
CA THR A 154 24.92 10.63 -65.02
C THR A 154 24.48 11.92 -65.72
N GLY A 155 24.35 13.04 -65.00
CA GLY A 155 24.05 14.36 -65.56
C GLY A 155 25.11 14.82 -66.56
N LEU A 156 26.40 14.73 -66.19
CA LEU A 156 27.51 15.09 -67.09
C LEU A 156 27.55 14.21 -68.35
N LEU A 157 27.29 12.91 -68.21
CA LEU A 157 27.20 12.00 -69.36
C LEU A 157 26.04 12.36 -70.28
N ALA A 158 24.87 12.67 -69.71
CA ALA A 158 23.69 13.09 -70.48
C ALA A 158 23.94 14.42 -71.22
N GLU A 159 24.56 15.40 -70.57
CA GLU A 159 24.90 16.69 -71.18
C GLU A 159 25.96 16.56 -72.28
N THR A 160 26.94 15.68 -72.10
CA THR A 160 27.94 15.38 -73.14
C THR A 160 27.30 14.76 -74.38
N VAL A 161 26.37 13.82 -74.20
CA VAL A 161 25.61 13.20 -75.30
C VAL A 161 24.73 14.24 -76.01
N ALA A 162 24.06 15.11 -75.28
CA ALA A 162 23.25 16.19 -75.86
C ALA A 162 24.10 17.15 -76.72
N ASN A 163 25.26 17.60 -76.21
CA ASN A 163 26.18 18.47 -76.94
C ASN A 163 26.78 17.83 -78.20
N GLN A 164 27.01 16.50 -78.20
CA GLN A 164 27.48 15.79 -79.39
C GLN A 164 26.41 15.74 -80.48
N LEU A 165 25.15 15.45 -80.10
CA LEU A 165 24.03 15.46 -81.04
C LEU A 165 23.77 16.86 -81.63
N GLU A 166 23.94 17.91 -80.83
CA GLU A 166 23.76 19.30 -81.29
C GLU A 166 24.86 19.74 -82.29
N LYS A 167 26.09 19.25 -82.11
CA LYS A 167 27.20 19.45 -83.07
C LYS A 167 27.09 18.63 -84.34
N GLU A 168 26.46 17.45 -84.29
CA GLU A 168 26.29 16.58 -85.46
C GLU A 168 25.11 17.01 -86.33
N ASN A 169 24.18 17.80 -85.78
CA ASN A 169 22.98 18.31 -86.47
C ASN A 169 23.12 19.77 -86.96
N SER A 170 24.31 20.35 -86.87
CA SER A 170 24.69 21.66 -87.41
C SER A 170 25.78 21.54 -88.46
#